data_AF-A0A528TIK2-F1
#
_entry.id   AF-A0A528TIK2-F1
#
_cell.length_a   1.000
_cell.length_b   1.000
_cell.length_c   1.000
_cell.angle_alpha   90.00
_cell.angle_beta   90.00
_cell.angle_gamma   90.00
#
_symmetry.space_group_name_H-M   'P 1'
#
loop_
_entity.id
_entity.type
_entity.pdbx_description
1 polymer ?
#
loop_
_entity_poly.entity_id
_entity_poly.type
_entity_poly.pdbx_seq_one_letter_code
_entity_poly.pdbx_strand_id
1 'polypeptide(L)' 'MENKIKSVEEALKPSAERLKESVSRKVEKLGDQSPTKRRNYLDIFSATVPDPIDIGLTTEA' A
#
# COMPACT_ATOMS: atom_id res chain seq x y z
N MET A 1 -3.47 -26.43 -15.77
CA MET A 1 -2.93 -25.17 -15.21
C MET A 1 -4.08 -24.30 -14.67
N GLU A 2 -5.15 -24.13 -15.44
CA GLU A 2 -6.36 -23.37 -15.05
C GLU A 2 -7.00 -23.78 -13.71
N ASN A 3 -7.07 -25.07 -13.40
CA ASN A 3 -7.64 -25.53 -12.12
C ASN A 3 -6.82 -25.09 -10.89
N LYS A 4 -5.51 -24.90 -11.04
CA LYS A 4 -4.66 -24.38 -9.96
C LYS A 4 -4.89 -22.88 -9.75
N ILE A 5 -5.06 -22.12 -10.84
CA ILE A 5 -5.33 -20.68 -10.79
C ILE A 5 -6.69 -20.42 -10.12
N LYS A 6 -7.75 -21.12 -10.55
CA LYS A 6 -9.09 -21.01 -9.94
C LYS A 6 -9.08 -21.35 -8.45
N SER A 7 -8.35 -22.40 -8.05
CA SER A 7 -8.24 -22.77 -6.63
C SER A 7 -7.57 -21.69 -5.78
N VAL A 8 -6.58 -20.98 -6.33
CA VAL A 8 -5.90 -19.88 -5.63
C VAL A 8 -6.80 -18.65 -5.58
N GLU A 9 -7.52 -18.35 -6.65
CA GLU A 9 -8.51 -17.26 -6.69
C GLU A 9 -9.62 -17.46 -5.65
N GLU A 10 -10.20 -18.67 -5.57
CA GLU A 10 -11.22 -18.99 -4.54
C GLU A 10 -10.67 -18.88 -3.12
N ALA A 11 -9.39 -19.24 -2.90
CA ALA A 11 -8.75 -19.09 -1.60
C ALA A 11 -8.47 -17.61 -1.23
N LEU A 12 -8.26 -16.75 -2.23
CA LEU A 12 -8.00 -15.32 -2.05
C LEU A 12 -9.27 -14.49 -1.85
N LYS A 13 -10.43 -14.92 -2.37
CA LYS A 13 -11.71 -14.20 -2.23
C LYS A 13 -12.08 -13.88 -0.78
N PRO A 14 -12.02 -14.83 0.19
CA PRO A 14 -12.31 -14.51 1.59
C PRO A 14 -11.36 -13.47 2.19
N SER A 15 -10.10 -13.46 1.75
CA SER A 15 -9.12 -12.47 2.21
C SER A 15 -9.41 -11.09 1.62
N ALA A 16 -9.84 -11.03 0.36
CA ALA A 16 -10.24 -9.78 -0.29
C ALA A 16 -11.50 -9.17 0.33
N GLU A 17 -12.48 -10.00 0.70
CA GLU A 17 -13.68 -9.57 1.41
C GLU A 17 -13.37 -9.04 2.81
N ARG A 18 -12.53 -9.76 3.58
CA ARG A 18 -12.03 -9.29 4.88
C ARG A 18 -11.26 -7.97 4.76
N LEU A 19 -10.46 -7.81 3.72
CA LEU A 19 -9.73 -6.58 3.46
C LEU A 19 -10.68 -5.42 3.15
N LYS A 20 -11.69 -5.64 2.30
CA LYS A 20 -12.73 -4.65 1.99
C LYS A 20 -13.47 -4.22 3.25
N GLU A 21 -13.91 -5.18 4.08
CA GLU A 21 -14.58 -4.88 5.34
C GLU A 21 -13.67 -4.09 6.30
N SER A 22 -12.39 -4.47 6.42
CA SER A 22 -11.43 -3.76 7.26
C SER A 22 -11.17 -2.34 6.76
N VAL A 23 -11.14 -2.13 5.44
CA VAL A 23 -10.96 -0.79 4.84
C VAL A 23 -12.20 0.05 5.09
N SER A 24 -13.40 -0.46 4.83
CA SER A 24 -14.66 0.27 5.09
C SER A 24 -14.77 0.68 6.56
N ARG A 25 -14.52 -0.25 7.50
CA ARG A 25 -14.51 0.06 8.94
C ARG A 25 -13.45 1.10 9.31
N LYS A 26 -12.28 1.09 8.67
CA LYS A 26 -11.21 2.06 8.92
C LYS A 26 -11.55 3.44 8.35
N VAL A 27 -12.22 3.49 7.20
CA VAL A 27 -12.73 4.72 6.58
C VAL A 27 -13.86 5.32 7.43
N GLU A 28 -14.82 4.53 7.89
CA GLU A 28 -15.88 4.96 8.80
C GLU A 28 -15.34 5.47 10.14
N LYS A 29 -14.35 4.78 10.73
CA LYS A 29 -13.68 5.21 11.97
C LYS A 29 -12.89 6.50 11.83
N LEU A 30 -12.41 6.81 10.62
CA LEU A 30 -11.75 8.09 10.33
C LEU A 30 -12.77 9.24 10.20
N GLY A 31 -14.05 8.94 9.94
CA GLY A 31 -15.13 9.93 9.87
C GLY A 31 -14.83 11.10 8.93
N ASP A 32 -15.53 12.22 9.15
CA ASP A 32 -15.37 13.51 8.45
C ASP A 32 -14.06 14.25 8.78
N GLN A 33 -13.12 13.61 9.50
CA GLN A 33 -11.75 14.13 9.53
C GLN A 33 -11.18 13.98 8.13
N SER A 34 -11.14 15.12 7.43
CA SER A 34 -10.29 15.28 6.25
C SER A 34 -8.96 14.59 6.53
N PRO A 35 -8.38 13.85 5.57
CA PRO A 35 -7.05 13.28 5.70
C PRO A 35 -5.96 14.36 5.75
N THR A 36 -6.11 15.43 6.55
CA THR A 36 -5.18 16.54 6.78
C THR A 36 -3.85 16.09 7.39
N LYS A 37 -3.68 14.79 7.62
CA LYS A 37 -2.42 14.18 8.06
C LYS A 37 -1.96 12.99 7.22
N ARG A 38 -2.53 12.75 6.03
CA ARG A 38 -1.81 11.93 5.04
C ARG A 38 -0.62 12.79 4.62
N ARG A 39 0.52 12.65 5.30
CA ARG A 39 1.79 13.20 4.82
C ARG A 39 1.86 12.81 3.34
N ASN A 40 2.03 13.80 2.48
CA ASN A 40 2.11 13.59 1.04
C ASN A 40 3.07 12.42 0.81
N TYR A 41 2.69 11.45 -0.03
CA TYR A 41 3.55 10.30 -0.30
C TYR A 41 4.94 10.75 -0.73
N LEU A 42 5.02 11.86 -1.48
CA LEU A 42 6.27 12.49 -1.87
C LEU A 42 7.09 12.97 -0.66
N ASP A 43 6.46 13.62 0.31
CA ASP A 43 7.13 14.12 1.52
C ASP A 43 7.63 12.97 2.41
N ILE A 44 6.87 11.86 2.48
CA ILE A 44 7.32 10.65 3.18
C ILE A 44 8.51 10.05 2.45
N PHE A 45 8.40 9.86 1.13
CA PHE A 45 9.43 9.25 0.30
C PHE A 45 10.75 10.02 0.42
N SER A 46 10.73 11.34 0.22
CA SER A 46 11.91 12.21 0.32
C SER A 46 12.55 12.21 1.71
N ALA A 47 11.77 11.96 2.78
CA ALA A 47 12.29 11.92 4.14
C ALA A 47 12.86 10.55 4.55
N THR A 48 12.40 9.47 3.91
CA THR A 48 12.75 8.09 4.33
C THR A 48 13.66 7.37 3.36
N VAL A 49 13.66 7.76 2.08
CA VAL A 49 14.53 7.17 1.06
C VAL A 49 15.79 8.00 0.99
N PRO A 50 16.96 7.44 1.34
CA PRO A 50 18.23 8.16 1.27
C PRO A 50 18.57 8.49 -0.18
N ASP A 51 19.31 9.58 -0.39
CA ASP A 51 19.78 9.94 -1.73
C ASP A 51 20.62 8.78 -2.30
N PRO A 52 20.41 8.37 -3.57
CA PRO A 52 21.28 7.39 -4.22
C PRO A 52 22.78 7.66 -4.02
N ILE A 53 23.19 8.93 -3.97
CA ILE A 53 24.58 9.33 -3.68
C ILE A 53 24.99 8.91 -2.26
N ASP A 54 24.12 9.10 -1.27
CA ASP A 54 24.38 8.75 0.14
C ASP A 54 24.56 7.24 0.34
N ILE A 55 23.95 6.43 -0.54
CA ILE A 55 24.08 4.95 -0.53
C ILE A 55 25.07 4.42 -1.58
N GLY A 56 25.88 5.29 -2.18
CA GLY A 56 26.92 4.91 -3.14
C GLY A 56 26.39 4.41 -4.48
N LEU A 57 25.11 4.65 -4.79
CA LEU A 57 24.50 4.45 -6.10
C LEU A 57 24.70 5.71 -6.94
N THR A 58 25.94 5.97 -7.35
CA THR A 58 26.20 6.99 -8.36
C THR A 58 25.78 6.44 -9.73
N THR A 59 24.89 7.14 -10.42
CA THR A 59 24.72 6.95 -11.86
C THR A 59 25.92 7.59 -12.55
N GLU A 60 27.02 6.85 -12.66
CA GLU A 60 28.02 7.15 -13.69
C GLU A 60 27.35 6.85 -15.03
N ALA A 61 27.17 7.90 -15.83
CA ALA A 61 26.80 7.83 -17.24
C ALA A 61 28.07 7.99 -18.09
#